data_AF-A0A239HSH0-F1
#
_entry.id   AF-A0A239HSH0-F1
#
_cell.length_a   1.000
_cell.length_b   1.000
_cell.length_c   1.000
_cell.angle_alpha   90.00
_cell.angle_beta   90.00
_cell.angle_gamma   90.00
#
_symmetry.space_group_name_H-M   'P 1'
#
loop_
_entity.id
_entity.type
_entity.pdbx_description
1 polymer ?
#
loop_
_entity_poly.entity_id
_entity_poly.type
_entity_poly.pdbx_seq_one_letter_code
_entity_poly.pdbx_strand_id
1 'polypeptide(L)'
;MASVTPWVGRCNVGGTCDAVRVPGSAVVVVGAGPVGLTAALLLARRGLAVVVLERQPGPYGLPRAVHLDDEALRALSDAGVAEDFLRVSRPVRGLRLVDGVGRVLAEFARAPSSGPHGWPQASMFSQPDLEELLLAAVRREPLVELRAGCEVVDLTADGVVTLDRSSGARTRVPAAAVLGCDGANSTVRRLVGARMRDLGRPDRWLVADLRSARPLPLWPGVQQVCDPHRPATLMPVAGDRYRAEFRLLPGETGEQLAARLPELLAPHGAAGAEVVRVAEYAYRAQVADRWRSGRVLLAGDAAHLTPPFIGQGLGLGLRDVHQLAWKLAAVLAGTAPERLLDTHRAERAPHARSLVRLALLVGGLMTGGGRPAAVLRRAVLAGVDRLPAVARFAAGSRTPPLRRGPLVVRRGRAGRRLAGTLLPRAPVSLDGQEVPVDDVLGPGTARLRLLAPGRLAVRPEGCGEVEVADVSGALTGWLRGGRAASVVVRPDRIVLAAS
;
A
#
# COMPACT_ATOMS: atom_id res chain seq x y z
N MET A 1 -14.47 -1.44 -26.47
CA MET A 1 -15.66 -1.44 -25.59
C MET A 1 -16.02 -2.88 -25.26
N ALA A 2 -15.37 -3.44 -24.23
CA ALA A 2 -15.80 -4.70 -23.61
C ALA A 2 -16.31 -4.30 -22.22
N SER A 3 -17.62 -4.40 -22.01
CA SER A 3 -18.27 -4.16 -20.73
C SER A 3 -17.78 -5.22 -19.74
N VAL A 4 -16.98 -4.81 -18.75
CA VAL A 4 -16.67 -5.66 -17.60
C VAL A 4 -17.92 -5.71 -16.74
N THR A 5 -18.63 -6.83 -16.83
CA THR A 5 -19.79 -7.15 -16.00
C THR A 5 -19.37 -7.08 -14.52
N PRO A 6 -20.14 -6.42 -13.63
CA PRO A 6 -19.87 -6.46 -12.21
C PRO A 6 -19.99 -7.91 -11.71
N TRP A 7 -19.30 -8.19 -10.61
CA TRP A 7 -19.21 -9.48 -9.92
C TRP A 7 -20.57 -10.19 -9.82
N VAL A 8 -20.87 -11.05 -10.80
CA VAL A 8 -21.93 -12.06 -10.73
C VAL A 8 -21.19 -13.37 -10.53
N GLY A 9 -21.14 -13.83 -9.29
CA GLY A 9 -20.65 -15.17 -8.97
C GLY A 9 -21.43 -16.19 -9.79
N ARG A 10 -20.80 -16.74 -10.83
CA ARG A 10 -21.24 -18.00 -11.43
C ARG A 10 -20.65 -19.15 -10.61
N CYS A 11 -21.06 -19.24 -9.35
CA CYS A 11 -21.15 -20.53 -8.70
C CYS A 11 -22.48 -21.14 -9.17
N ASN A 12 -22.45 -21.92 -10.24
CA ASN A 12 -23.60 -22.69 -10.67
C ASN A 12 -23.75 -23.94 -9.77
N VAL A 13 -23.94 -23.70 -8.45
CA VAL A 13 -24.40 -24.69 -7.46
C VAL A 13 -25.17 -23.90 -6.38
N GLY A 14 -26.43 -23.54 -6.68
CA GLY A 14 -27.56 -23.43 -5.75
C GLY A 14 -27.40 -22.80 -4.36
N GLY A 15 -26.40 -21.96 -4.09
CA GLY A 15 -26.21 -21.29 -2.81
C GLY A 15 -25.93 -19.82 -3.03
N THR A 16 -26.94 -18.97 -2.84
CA THR A 16 -26.69 -17.55 -2.64
C THR A 16 -25.78 -17.42 -1.42
N CYS A 17 -24.59 -16.83 -1.61
CA CYS A 17 -23.85 -16.29 -0.48
C CYS A 17 -24.65 -15.08 -0.01
N ASP A 18 -25.68 -15.32 0.79
CA ASP A 18 -26.47 -14.26 1.40
C ASP A 18 -25.50 -13.37 2.18
N ALA A 19 -25.38 -12.11 1.75
CA ALA A 19 -24.64 -11.12 2.48
C ALA A 19 -25.29 -11.00 3.87
N VAL A 20 -24.61 -11.56 4.87
CA VAL A 20 -25.04 -11.49 6.26
C VAL A 20 -25.11 -10.01 6.63
N ARG A 21 -26.32 -9.42 6.64
CA ARG A 21 -26.57 -8.15 7.30
C ARG A 21 -26.33 -8.38 8.78
N VAL A 22 -25.19 -7.92 9.30
CA VAL A 22 -24.92 -7.94 10.73
C VAL A 22 -25.87 -6.93 11.38
N PRO A 23 -26.85 -7.33 12.20
CA PRO A 23 -27.69 -6.39 12.94
C PRO A 23 -26.82 -5.68 13.98
N GLY A 24 -26.68 -4.36 13.86
CA GLY A 24 -25.87 -3.57 14.79
C GLY A 24 -25.43 -2.23 14.21
N SER A 25 -24.84 -1.39 15.06
CA SER A 25 -24.25 -0.09 14.69
C SER A 25 -23.17 -0.23 13.62
N ALA A 26 -23.03 0.77 12.74
CA ALA A 26 -22.05 0.75 11.65
C ALA A 26 -20.59 0.65 12.12
N VAL A 27 -19.67 0.30 11.22
CA VAL A 27 -18.24 0.51 11.45
C VAL A 27 -17.90 1.97 11.14
N VAL A 28 -17.27 2.66 12.08
CA VAL A 28 -16.81 4.04 11.86
C VAL A 28 -15.37 4.02 11.36
N VAL A 29 -15.11 4.64 10.21
CA VAL A 29 -13.76 4.90 9.69
C VAL A 29 -13.44 6.37 9.88
N VAL A 30 -12.36 6.69 10.59
CA VAL A 30 -11.94 8.07 10.86
C VAL A 30 -10.83 8.45 9.89
N GLY A 31 -11.09 9.43 9.03
CA GLY A 31 -10.21 9.93 7.97
C GLY A 31 -10.61 9.43 6.59
N ALA A 32 -10.85 10.34 5.66
CA ALA A 32 -11.16 10.06 4.24
C ALA A 32 -9.93 10.18 3.33
N GLY A 33 -8.74 9.86 3.84
CA GLY A 33 -7.57 9.63 3.01
C GLY A 33 -7.65 8.29 2.26
N PRO A 34 -6.69 7.97 1.36
CA PRO A 34 -6.74 6.76 0.55
C PRO A 34 -6.89 5.47 1.36
N VAL A 35 -6.25 5.38 2.52
CA VAL A 35 -6.33 4.22 3.43
C VAL A 35 -7.75 4.08 4.00
N GLY A 36 -8.36 5.18 4.45
CA GLY A 36 -9.72 5.15 5.03
C GLY A 36 -10.80 4.86 3.99
N LEU A 37 -10.73 5.50 2.82
CA LEU A 37 -11.68 5.24 1.73
C LEU A 37 -11.57 3.81 1.21
N THR A 38 -10.34 3.28 1.07
CA THR A 38 -10.13 1.87 0.71
C THR A 38 -10.70 0.94 1.78
N ALA A 39 -10.49 1.24 3.07
CA ALA A 39 -11.07 0.45 4.16
C ALA A 39 -12.60 0.42 4.09
N ALA A 40 -13.24 1.57 3.85
CA ALA A 40 -14.68 1.66 3.75
C ALA A 40 -15.24 0.77 2.63
N LEU A 41 -14.64 0.83 1.43
CA LEU A 41 -15.03 -0.02 0.30
C LEU A 41 -14.81 -1.51 0.59
N LEU A 42 -13.67 -1.87 1.21
CA LEU A 42 -13.37 -3.26 1.57
C LEU A 42 -14.33 -3.83 2.63
N LEU A 43 -14.77 -3.00 3.58
CA LEU A 43 -15.76 -3.37 4.61
C LEU A 43 -17.17 -3.48 4.01
N ALA A 44 -17.57 -2.52 3.17
CA ALA A 44 -18.85 -2.53 2.46
C ALA A 44 -19.01 -3.76 1.56
N ARG A 45 -17.96 -4.14 0.83
CA ARG A 45 -17.91 -5.39 0.03
C ARG A 45 -18.04 -6.67 0.86
N ARG A 46 -17.93 -6.57 2.18
CA ARG A 46 -18.16 -7.66 3.15
C ARG A 46 -19.51 -7.53 3.85
N GLY A 47 -20.41 -6.68 3.33
CA GLY A 47 -21.78 -6.51 3.83
C GLY A 47 -21.90 -5.60 5.07
N LEU A 48 -20.84 -4.90 5.46
CA LEU A 48 -20.87 -4.02 6.64
C LEU A 48 -21.31 -2.61 6.26
N ALA A 49 -22.23 -2.03 7.03
CA ALA A 49 -22.52 -0.60 6.97
C ALA A 49 -21.32 0.19 7.54
N VAL A 50 -20.92 1.26 6.86
CA VAL A 50 -19.75 2.07 7.21
C VAL A 50 -20.09 3.54 7.25
N VAL A 51 -19.63 4.25 8.27
CA VAL A 51 -19.65 5.71 8.34
C VAL A 51 -18.20 6.21 8.28
N VAL A 52 -17.86 6.96 7.25
CA VAL A 52 -16.56 7.63 7.11
C VAL A 52 -16.68 9.05 7.64
N LEU A 53 -15.84 9.40 8.61
CA LEU A 53 -15.79 10.72 9.23
C LEU A 53 -14.52 11.45 8.80
N GLU A 54 -14.65 12.58 8.14
CA GLU A 54 -13.52 13.41 7.70
C GLU A 54 -13.65 14.82 8.28
N ARG A 55 -12.55 15.33 8.85
CA ARG A 55 -12.54 16.67 9.46
C ARG A 55 -12.60 17.76 8.39
N GLN A 56 -12.00 17.56 7.22
CA GLN A 56 -12.01 18.56 6.16
C GLN A 56 -13.36 18.54 5.41
N PRO A 57 -13.89 19.69 4.98
CA PRO A 57 -15.13 19.74 4.20
C PRO A 57 -14.95 19.22 2.76
N GLY A 58 -13.71 19.14 2.29
CA GLY A 58 -13.36 18.60 0.97
C GLY A 58 -11.96 18.00 0.94
N PRO A 59 -11.58 17.36 -0.17
CA PRO A 59 -10.24 16.80 -0.36
C PRO A 59 -9.17 17.87 -0.19
N TYR A 60 -8.03 17.49 0.41
CA TYR A 60 -6.92 18.42 0.65
C TYR A 60 -6.24 18.88 -0.66
N GLY A 61 -6.47 18.19 -1.79
CA GLY A 61 -6.06 18.58 -3.15
C GLY A 61 -4.56 18.52 -3.44
N LEU A 62 -3.70 18.43 -2.42
CA LEU A 62 -2.24 18.46 -2.57
C LEU A 62 -1.63 17.05 -2.57
N PRO A 63 -0.80 16.70 -3.58
CA PRO A 63 -0.22 15.37 -3.71
C PRO A 63 0.81 15.05 -2.63
N ARG A 64 0.65 13.91 -1.96
CA ARG A 64 1.61 13.40 -0.95
C ARG A 64 2.30 12.13 -1.45
N ALA A 65 1.55 11.09 -1.77
CA ALA A 65 2.05 9.87 -2.37
C ALA A 65 2.12 10.00 -3.90
N VAL A 66 3.18 9.46 -4.50
CA VAL A 66 3.36 9.40 -5.96
C VAL A 66 3.69 8.00 -6.48
N HIS A 67 3.75 7.00 -5.59
CA HIS A 67 4.22 5.65 -5.90
C HIS A 67 3.35 4.60 -5.19
N LEU A 68 2.99 3.54 -5.91
CA LEU A 68 2.34 2.34 -5.37
C LEU A 68 2.94 1.08 -5.99
N ASP A 69 3.12 0.03 -5.19
CA ASP A 69 3.55 -1.28 -5.66
C ASP A 69 2.37 -2.21 -6.01
N ASP A 70 2.63 -3.26 -6.79
CA ASP A 70 1.62 -4.21 -7.28
C ASP A 70 0.97 -5.07 -6.17
N GLU A 71 1.66 -5.29 -5.05
CA GLU A 71 1.09 -5.99 -3.89
C GLU A 71 0.02 -5.13 -3.21
N ALA A 72 0.31 -3.85 -2.97
CA ALA A 72 -0.67 -2.92 -2.39
C ALA A 72 -1.86 -2.68 -3.34
N LEU A 73 -1.63 -2.78 -4.65
CA LEU A 73 -2.68 -2.66 -5.66
C LEU A 73 -3.75 -3.75 -5.52
N ARG A 74 -3.44 -4.90 -4.92
CA ARG A 74 -4.45 -5.92 -4.56
C ARG A 74 -5.57 -5.35 -3.68
N ALA A 75 -5.23 -4.44 -2.75
CA ALA A 75 -6.25 -3.78 -1.92
C ALA A 75 -7.18 -2.89 -2.74
N LEU A 76 -6.65 -2.19 -3.76
CA LEU A 76 -7.44 -1.39 -4.69
C LEU A 76 -8.28 -2.25 -5.63
N SER A 77 -7.76 -3.41 -6.04
CA SER A 77 -8.49 -4.41 -6.83
C SER A 77 -9.67 -4.96 -6.03
N ASP A 78 -9.44 -5.36 -4.79
CA ASP A 78 -10.48 -5.84 -3.88
C ASP A 78 -11.45 -4.73 -3.45
N ALA A 79 -11.06 -3.46 -3.53
CA ALA A 79 -11.96 -2.31 -3.36
C ALA A 79 -12.72 -1.94 -4.65
N GLY A 80 -12.33 -2.48 -5.81
CA GLY A 80 -13.02 -2.28 -7.08
C GLY A 80 -12.55 -1.11 -7.93
N VAL A 81 -11.39 -0.54 -7.63
CA VAL A 81 -10.88 0.68 -8.30
C VAL A 81 -9.56 0.47 -9.04
N ALA A 82 -9.06 -0.77 -9.12
CA ALA A 82 -7.78 -1.07 -9.78
C ALA A 82 -7.71 -0.62 -11.25
N GLU A 83 -8.73 -0.92 -12.06
CA GLU A 83 -8.72 -0.56 -13.48
C GLU A 83 -8.73 0.96 -13.68
N ASP A 84 -9.54 1.67 -12.89
CA ASP A 84 -9.59 3.13 -12.93
C ASP A 84 -8.26 3.74 -12.46
N PHE A 85 -7.65 3.18 -11.41
CA PHE A 85 -6.32 3.57 -10.94
C PHE A 85 -5.25 3.38 -12.02
N LEU A 86 -5.27 2.24 -12.73
CA LEU A 86 -4.30 1.97 -13.78
C LEU A 86 -4.38 3.00 -14.92
N ARG A 87 -5.58 3.48 -15.27
CA ARG A 87 -5.77 4.53 -16.29
C ARG A 87 -5.18 5.88 -15.92
N VAL A 88 -5.10 6.20 -14.62
CA VAL A 88 -4.51 7.47 -14.13
C VAL A 88 -3.07 7.31 -13.62
N SER A 89 -2.50 6.12 -13.78
CA SER A 89 -1.13 5.80 -13.35
C SER A 89 -0.25 5.45 -14.54
N ARG A 90 1.06 5.33 -14.31
CA ARG A 90 1.98 4.76 -15.30
C ARG A 90 3.01 3.82 -14.66
N PRO A 91 3.49 2.78 -15.37
CA PRO A 91 4.57 1.94 -14.88
C PRO A 91 5.86 2.72 -14.62
N VAL A 92 6.52 2.44 -13.49
CA VAL A 92 7.85 2.98 -13.16
C VAL A 92 8.91 2.23 -13.96
N ARG A 93 9.78 2.94 -14.69
CA ARG A 93 10.89 2.31 -15.45
C ARG A 93 12.03 1.77 -14.59
N GLY A 94 12.03 2.07 -13.29
CA GLY A 94 12.94 1.50 -12.29
C GLY A 94 13.53 2.58 -11.39
N LEU A 95 14.78 2.37 -10.96
CA LEU A 95 15.59 3.31 -10.16
C LEU A 95 16.93 3.58 -10.84
N ARG A 96 17.30 4.85 -11.02
CA ARG A 96 18.62 5.27 -11.48
C ARG A 96 19.31 6.08 -10.38
N LEU A 97 20.50 5.64 -10.00
CA LEU A 97 21.37 6.35 -9.05
C LEU A 97 22.36 7.20 -9.83
N VAL A 98 22.43 8.49 -9.53
CA VAL A 98 23.39 9.42 -10.13
C VAL A 98 24.21 10.13 -9.06
N ASP A 99 25.41 10.60 -9.38
CA ASP A 99 26.16 11.49 -8.48
C ASP A 99 25.69 12.96 -8.58
N GLY A 100 26.28 13.84 -7.78
CA GLY A 100 25.90 15.27 -7.73
C GLY A 100 26.17 16.06 -9.02
N VAL A 101 26.88 15.49 -9.99
CA VAL A 101 27.08 16.10 -11.32
C VAL A 101 26.34 15.34 -12.43
N GLY A 102 25.47 14.38 -12.06
CA GLY A 102 24.58 13.67 -12.98
C GLY A 102 25.16 12.41 -13.63
N ARG A 103 26.35 11.93 -13.23
CA ARG A 103 26.90 10.67 -13.77
C ARG A 103 26.16 9.48 -13.19
N VAL A 104 25.79 8.51 -14.04
CA VAL A 104 25.12 7.28 -13.60
C VAL A 104 26.07 6.41 -12.78
N LEU A 105 25.64 6.08 -11.56
CA LEU A 105 26.33 5.18 -10.64
C LEU A 105 25.83 3.74 -10.78
N ALA A 106 24.52 3.57 -10.90
CA ALA A 106 23.86 2.28 -11.13
C ALA A 106 22.45 2.51 -11.69
N GLU A 107 21.95 1.55 -12.47
CA GLU A 107 20.58 1.56 -12.98
C GLU A 107 19.91 0.21 -12.75
N PHE A 108 18.71 0.25 -12.15
CA PHE A 108 17.89 -0.92 -11.90
C PHE A 108 16.59 -0.78 -12.69
N ALA A 109 16.62 -1.28 -13.93
CA ALA A 109 15.48 -1.21 -14.82
C ALA A 109 14.34 -2.14 -14.37
N ARG A 110 13.10 -1.68 -14.53
CA ARG A 110 11.88 -2.47 -14.39
C ARG A 110 11.23 -2.64 -15.75
N ALA A 111 10.79 -3.87 -16.04
CA ALA A 111 9.92 -4.11 -17.17
C ALA A 111 8.55 -3.45 -16.90
N PRO A 112 7.92 -2.82 -17.90
CA PRO A 112 6.59 -2.24 -17.75
C PRO A 112 5.48 -3.31 -17.73
N SER A 113 5.83 -4.58 -17.95
CA SER A 113 4.92 -5.72 -17.95
C SER A 113 4.36 -6.03 -16.56
N SER A 114 3.29 -6.83 -16.53
CA SER A 114 2.74 -7.36 -15.29
C SER A 114 3.79 -8.11 -14.48
N GLY A 115 3.85 -7.76 -13.20
CA GLY A 115 4.65 -8.41 -12.18
C GLY A 115 3.97 -9.65 -11.60
N PRO A 116 4.50 -10.21 -10.48
CA PRO A 116 3.97 -11.40 -9.84
C PRO A 116 2.54 -11.22 -9.30
N HIS A 117 2.04 -9.99 -9.21
CA HIS A 117 0.68 -9.69 -8.79
C HIS A 117 -0.22 -9.23 -9.93
N GLY A 118 0.17 -9.43 -11.20
CA GLY A 118 -0.69 -9.21 -12.36
C GLY A 118 -0.71 -7.76 -12.88
N TRP A 119 -0.01 -6.85 -12.21
CA TRP A 119 0.12 -5.43 -12.57
C TRP A 119 1.59 -5.01 -12.59
N PRO A 120 1.95 -3.88 -13.20
CA PRO A 120 3.31 -3.36 -13.14
C PRO A 120 3.80 -3.29 -11.69
N GLN A 121 5.01 -3.79 -11.43
CA GLN A 121 5.55 -3.93 -10.06
C GLN A 121 5.60 -2.61 -9.27
N ALA A 122 5.60 -1.48 -9.98
CA ALA A 122 5.39 -0.18 -9.42
C ALA A 122 4.72 0.76 -10.40
N SER A 123 3.83 1.60 -9.87
CA SER A 123 3.08 2.61 -10.60
C SER A 123 3.34 3.99 -10.02
N MET A 124 3.65 4.96 -10.88
CA MET A 124 3.62 6.38 -10.56
C MET A 124 2.21 6.92 -10.77
N PHE A 125 1.72 7.73 -9.84
CA PHE A 125 0.38 8.33 -9.90
C PHE A 125 0.31 9.61 -9.07
N SER A 126 -0.75 10.40 -9.26
CA SER A 126 -1.06 11.56 -8.43
C SER A 126 -2.03 11.15 -7.32
N GLN A 127 -1.69 11.38 -6.04
CA GLN A 127 -2.60 11.05 -4.94
C GLN A 127 -4.00 11.70 -5.04
N PRO A 128 -4.15 12.97 -5.43
CA PRO A 128 -5.46 13.57 -5.69
C PRO A 128 -6.32 12.76 -6.65
N ASP A 129 -5.73 12.25 -7.73
CA ASP A 129 -6.45 11.42 -8.72
C ASP A 129 -6.93 10.11 -8.08
N LEU A 130 -6.10 9.47 -7.24
CA LEU A 130 -6.52 8.28 -6.49
C LEU A 130 -7.63 8.60 -5.47
N GLU A 131 -7.52 9.72 -4.75
CA GLU A 131 -8.54 10.15 -3.79
C GLU A 131 -9.86 10.43 -4.48
N GLU A 132 -9.85 11.08 -5.64
CA GLU A 132 -11.05 11.33 -6.44
C GLU A 132 -11.72 10.03 -6.88
N LEU A 133 -10.94 9.07 -7.40
CA LEU A 133 -11.45 7.75 -7.78
C LEU A 133 -12.08 7.01 -6.59
N LEU A 134 -11.41 7.02 -5.43
CA LEU A 134 -11.90 6.38 -4.22
C LEU A 134 -13.17 7.07 -3.68
N LEU A 135 -13.22 8.40 -3.71
CA LEU A 135 -14.41 9.17 -3.33
C LEU A 135 -15.58 8.90 -4.27
N ALA A 136 -15.33 8.84 -5.57
CA ALA A 136 -16.36 8.50 -6.56
C ALA A 136 -16.87 7.06 -6.39
N ALA A 137 -16.03 6.13 -5.97
CA ALA A 137 -16.45 4.78 -5.60
C ALA A 137 -17.28 4.77 -4.31
N VAL A 138 -16.81 5.45 -3.25
CA VAL A 138 -17.53 5.55 -1.96
C VAL A 138 -18.90 6.20 -2.13
N ARG A 139 -19.02 7.27 -2.91
CA ARG A 139 -20.31 7.94 -3.18
C ARG A 139 -21.33 7.07 -3.91
N ARG A 140 -20.88 6.04 -4.63
CA ARG A 140 -21.73 5.08 -5.34
C ARG A 140 -22.06 3.84 -4.50
N GLU A 141 -21.39 3.65 -3.36
CA GLU A 141 -21.55 2.47 -2.52
C GLU A 141 -22.65 2.72 -1.46
N PRO A 142 -23.82 2.06 -1.57
CA PRO A 142 -24.96 2.31 -0.69
C PRO A 142 -24.70 1.96 0.79
N LEU A 143 -23.73 1.11 1.09
CA LEU A 143 -23.36 0.77 2.46
C LEU A 143 -22.41 1.78 3.13
N VAL A 144 -21.93 2.79 2.40
CA VAL A 144 -20.98 3.77 2.93
C VAL A 144 -21.60 5.16 2.99
N GLU A 145 -21.65 5.73 4.19
CA GLU A 145 -22.00 7.12 4.43
C GLU A 145 -20.72 7.94 4.66
N LEU A 146 -20.49 9.00 3.87
CA LEU A 146 -19.37 9.93 4.09
C LEU A 146 -19.85 11.23 4.72
N ARG A 147 -19.30 11.58 5.88
CA ARG A 147 -19.55 12.84 6.59
C ARG A 147 -18.27 13.68 6.64
N ALA A 148 -18.20 14.67 5.76
CA ALA A 148 -17.13 15.66 5.72
C ALA A 148 -17.38 16.80 6.73
N GLY A 149 -16.34 17.55 7.11
CA GLY A 149 -16.44 18.60 8.13
C GLY A 149 -16.66 18.08 9.57
N CYS A 150 -16.60 16.77 9.79
CA CYS A 150 -16.86 16.09 11.05
C CYS A 150 -15.55 15.59 11.68
N GLU A 151 -15.07 16.27 12.72
CA GLU A 151 -13.84 15.91 13.43
C GLU A 151 -14.14 14.98 14.61
N VAL A 152 -13.52 13.80 14.66
CA VAL A 152 -13.56 12.97 15.86
C VAL A 152 -12.73 13.62 16.96
N VAL A 153 -13.36 13.85 18.12
CA VAL A 153 -12.73 14.49 19.28
C VAL A 153 -12.61 13.57 20.48
N ASP A 154 -13.45 12.54 20.59
CA ASP A 154 -13.44 11.59 21.70
C ASP A 154 -13.93 10.19 21.31
N LEU A 155 -13.61 9.19 22.14
CA LEU A 155 -14.09 7.81 22.04
C LEU A 155 -15.08 7.50 23.17
N THR A 156 -16.11 6.72 22.87
CA THR A 156 -17.04 6.18 23.87
C THR A 156 -17.00 4.65 23.85
N ALA A 157 -17.64 3.99 24.82
CA ALA A 157 -17.64 2.52 24.90
C ALA A 157 -18.23 1.82 23.66
N ASP A 158 -19.11 2.51 22.94
CA ASP A 158 -19.98 2.01 21.87
C ASP A 158 -19.95 2.93 20.63
N GLY A 159 -18.95 3.79 20.48
CA GLY A 159 -18.93 4.79 19.39
C GLY A 159 -17.88 5.88 19.51
N VAL A 160 -18.10 6.97 18.79
CA VAL A 160 -17.24 8.17 18.80
C VAL A 160 -18.04 9.44 19.08
N VAL A 161 -17.37 10.48 19.58
CA VAL A 161 -17.89 11.84 19.62
C VAL A 161 -17.28 12.65 18.48
N THR A 162 -18.12 13.24 17.65
CA THR A 162 -17.74 14.12 16.56
C THR A 162 -18.04 15.57 16.89
N LEU A 163 -17.20 16.47 16.39
CA LEU A 163 -17.39 17.91 16.35
C LEU A 163 -17.64 18.32 14.89
N ASP A 164 -18.79 18.89 14.61
CA ASP A 164 -19.04 19.59 13.36
C ASP A 164 -18.22 20.89 13.37
N ARG A 165 -17.31 21.04 12.41
CA ARG A 165 -16.40 22.18 12.36
C ARG A 165 -17.06 23.49 11.91
N SER A 166 -18.23 23.43 11.29
CA SER A 166 -18.99 24.59 10.84
C SER A 166 -19.88 25.15 11.95
N SER A 167 -20.59 24.27 12.66
CA SER A 167 -21.54 24.67 13.71
C SER A 167 -20.97 24.61 15.12
N GLY A 168 -19.85 23.91 15.32
CA GLY A 168 -19.31 23.61 16.65
C GLY A 168 -20.13 22.57 17.43
N ALA A 169 -21.16 21.99 16.82
CA ALA A 169 -22.02 21.01 17.46
C ALA A 169 -21.29 19.70 17.72
N ARG A 170 -21.54 19.08 18.88
CA ARG A 170 -21.02 17.76 19.22
C ARG A 170 -22.11 16.70 19.10
N THR A 171 -21.79 15.60 18.43
CA THR A 171 -22.72 14.49 18.19
C THR A 171 -22.07 13.16 18.52
N ARG A 172 -22.82 12.23 19.11
CA ARG A 172 -22.37 10.86 19.31
C ARG A 172 -22.76 10.01 18.11
N VAL A 173 -21.80 9.25 17.59
CA VAL A 173 -22.01 8.29 16.50
C VAL A 173 -21.76 6.89 17.05
N PRO A 174 -22.80 6.06 17.23
CA PRO A 174 -22.66 4.67 17.63
C PRO A 174 -21.84 3.88 16.60
N ALA A 175 -20.99 2.98 17.07
CA ALA A 175 -20.13 2.18 16.21
C ALA A 175 -19.92 0.77 16.78
N ALA A 176 -20.08 -0.25 15.94
CA ALA A 176 -19.70 -1.62 16.33
C ALA A 176 -18.17 -1.80 16.39
N ALA A 177 -17.44 -0.96 15.66
CA ALA A 177 -15.99 -0.84 15.68
C ALA A 177 -15.56 0.52 15.10
N VAL A 178 -14.35 0.97 15.46
CA VAL A 178 -13.77 2.22 14.97
C VAL A 178 -12.41 1.92 14.35
N LEU A 179 -12.17 2.42 13.14
CA LEU A 179 -10.90 2.32 12.45
C LEU A 179 -10.28 3.71 12.24
N GLY A 180 -9.20 3.99 12.96
CA GLY A 180 -8.41 5.20 12.83
C GLY A 180 -7.47 5.14 11.62
N CYS A 181 -7.85 5.86 10.56
CA CYS A 181 -7.10 6.09 9.33
C CYS A 181 -6.75 7.59 9.18
N ASP A 182 -6.69 8.33 10.28
CA ASP A 182 -6.68 9.79 10.37
C ASP A 182 -5.27 10.42 10.37
N GLY A 183 -4.32 9.70 9.76
CA GLY A 183 -3.01 10.23 9.37
C GLY A 183 -1.97 10.34 10.49
N ALA A 184 -0.85 10.98 10.17
CA ALA A 184 0.32 11.08 11.06
C ALA A 184 0.00 11.73 12.42
N ASN A 185 -0.93 12.68 12.45
CA ASN A 185 -1.40 13.38 13.65
C ASN A 185 -2.69 12.76 14.24
N SER A 186 -2.87 11.45 14.07
CA SER A 186 -4.06 10.71 14.47
C SER A 186 -4.58 11.06 15.87
N THR A 187 -5.82 11.54 15.91
CA THR A 187 -6.60 11.73 17.13
C THR A 187 -6.97 10.38 17.72
N VAL A 188 -7.35 9.39 16.89
CA VAL A 188 -7.72 8.05 17.36
C VAL A 188 -6.55 7.39 18.08
N ARG A 189 -5.32 7.48 17.54
CA ARG A 189 -4.10 6.97 18.19
C ARG A 189 -3.92 7.55 19.59
N ARG A 190 -4.12 8.87 19.74
CA ARG A 190 -4.01 9.56 21.04
C ARG A 190 -5.08 9.06 22.01
N LEU A 191 -6.33 8.94 21.56
CA LEU A 191 -7.46 8.53 22.39
C LEU A 191 -7.36 7.07 22.88
N VAL A 192 -6.74 6.17 22.11
CA VAL A 192 -6.45 4.80 22.57
C VAL A 192 -5.19 4.70 23.45
N GLY A 193 -4.53 5.82 23.73
CA GLY A 193 -3.32 5.91 24.55
C GLY A 193 -2.06 5.36 23.88
N ALA A 194 -2.05 5.21 22.56
CA ALA A 194 -0.91 4.69 21.82
C ALA A 194 0.16 5.78 21.58
N ARG A 195 1.44 5.38 21.63
CA ARG A 195 2.58 6.29 21.39
C ARG A 195 3.39 5.82 20.18
N MET A 196 3.83 6.78 19.37
CA MET A 196 4.78 6.52 18.28
C MET A 196 6.16 6.25 18.86
N ARG A 197 6.82 5.18 18.40
CA ARG A 197 8.20 4.86 18.75
C ARG A 197 9.11 5.14 17.57
N ASP A 198 10.11 5.99 17.79
CA ASP A 198 11.12 6.33 16.80
C ASP A 198 12.04 5.15 16.48
N LEU A 199 12.36 5.00 15.20
CA LEU A 199 13.29 4.01 14.67
C LEU A 199 14.52 4.67 14.03
N GLY A 200 14.55 5.99 13.96
CA GLY A 200 15.63 6.79 13.39
C GLY A 200 15.34 8.28 13.49
N ARG A 201 16.36 9.11 13.26
CA ARG A 201 16.21 10.57 13.23
C ARG A 201 15.38 10.98 11.99
N PRO A 202 14.46 11.95 12.12
CA PRO A 202 13.73 12.44 10.96
C PRO A 202 14.63 13.26 10.03
N ASP A 203 14.37 13.14 8.73
CA ASP A 203 14.98 13.97 7.70
C ASP A 203 13.99 15.00 7.19
N ARG A 204 14.48 16.21 6.93
CA ARG A 204 13.69 17.32 6.37
C ARG A 204 13.97 17.46 4.88
N TRP A 205 12.91 17.51 4.09
CA TRP A 205 12.98 17.61 2.63
C TRP A 205 12.02 18.66 2.12
N LEU A 206 12.44 19.39 1.10
CA LEU A 206 11.59 20.25 0.30
C LEU A 206 11.06 19.43 -0.86
N VAL A 207 9.74 19.32 -0.97
CA VAL A 207 9.07 18.60 -2.05
C VAL A 207 8.41 19.62 -2.94
N ALA A 208 8.79 19.63 -4.22
CA ALA A 208 8.21 20.44 -5.27
C ALA A 208 7.47 19.53 -6.26
N ASP A 209 6.17 19.78 -6.43
CA ASP A 209 5.37 19.19 -7.50
C ASP A 209 5.34 20.15 -8.68
N LEU A 210 5.65 19.62 -9.85
CA LEU A 210 5.88 20.40 -11.06
C LEU A 210 4.97 19.92 -12.19
N ARG A 211 4.66 20.83 -13.12
CA ARG A 211 4.04 20.51 -14.41
C ARG A 211 4.90 21.02 -15.54
N SER A 212 4.93 20.28 -16.64
CA SER A 212 5.62 20.71 -17.85
C SER A 212 4.93 20.15 -19.08
N ALA A 213 4.48 21.05 -19.96
CA ALA A 213 3.87 20.70 -21.24
C ALA A 213 4.85 19.97 -22.18
N ARG A 214 6.16 20.26 -22.06
CA ARG A 214 7.23 19.55 -22.77
C ARG A 214 7.89 18.53 -21.83
N PRO A 215 8.25 17.33 -22.29
CA PRO A 215 8.98 16.38 -21.46
C PRO A 215 10.26 16.99 -20.89
N LEU A 216 10.45 16.90 -19.57
CA LEU A 216 11.71 17.28 -18.93
C LEU A 216 12.77 16.21 -19.24
N PRO A 217 14.07 16.57 -19.29
CA PRO A 217 15.16 15.62 -19.58
C PRO A 217 15.49 14.71 -18.39
N LEU A 218 14.46 14.20 -17.71
CA LEU A 218 14.56 13.30 -16.56
C LEU A 218 14.44 11.84 -17.03
N TRP A 219 15.16 10.95 -16.37
CA TRP A 219 15.01 9.52 -16.62
C TRP A 219 13.57 9.06 -16.26
N PRO A 220 12.92 8.19 -17.07
CA PRO A 220 11.50 7.87 -16.93
C PRO A 220 11.11 7.05 -15.68
N GLY A 221 12.03 6.71 -14.79
CA GLY A 221 11.73 6.10 -13.48
C GLY A 221 12.07 7.06 -12.35
N VAL A 222 12.53 6.53 -11.20
CA VAL A 222 12.99 7.36 -10.09
C VAL A 222 14.48 7.63 -10.25
N GLN A 223 14.87 8.90 -10.34
CA GLN A 223 16.27 9.33 -10.34
C GLN A 223 16.66 9.82 -8.95
N GLN A 224 17.51 9.05 -8.26
CA GLN A 224 18.09 9.45 -6.98
C GLN A 224 19.46 10.08 -7.20
N VAL A 225 19.60 11.33 -6.80
CA VAL A 225 20.87 12.06 -6.75
C VAL A 225 21.56 11.74 -5.42
N CYS A 226 22.66 11.00 -5.51
CA CYS A 226 23.49 10.54 -4.40
C CYS A 226 24.60 11.55 -4.09
N ASP A 227 24.26 12.83 -4.00
CA ASP A 227 25.18 13.91 -3.63
C ASP A 227 25.39 13.95 -2.11
N PRO A 228 26.64 13.87 -1.60
CA PRO A 228 26.91 14.00 -0.17
C PRO A 228 26.57 15.39 0.39
N HIS A 229 26.46 16.43 -0.45
CA HIS A 229 26.05 17.76 -0.01
C HIS A 229 24.53 17.90 -0.02
N ARG A 230 23.87 17.80 -1.18
CA ARG A 230 22.41 17.92 -1.30
C ARG A 230 21.80 16.72 -2.01
N PRO A 231 21.45 15.65 -1.27
CA PRO A 231 20.65 14.57 -1.82
C PRO A 231 19.34 15.08 -2.41
N ALA A 232 18.99 14.55 -3.58
CA ALA A 232 17.76 14.92 -4.27
C ALA A 232 17.12 13.71 -4.95
N THR A 233 15.82 13.76 -5.18
CA THR A 233 15.08 12.72 -5.91
C THR A 233 14.19 13.39 -6.94
N LEU A 234 14.31 13.01 -8.21
CA LEU A 234 13.52 13.56 -9.30
C LEU A 234 12.82 12.42 -10.04
N MET A 235 11.55 12.62 -10.37
CA MET A 235 10.76 11.59 -11.02
C MET A 235 9.60 12.19 -11.84
N PRO A 236 9.36 11.69 -13.07
CA PRO A 236 8.07 11.86 -13.71
C PRO A 236 7.00 11.08 -12.95
N VAL A 237 5.86 11.71 -12.70
CA VAL A 237 4.71 11.11 -12.02
C VAL A 237 3.80 10.48 -13.08
N ALA A 238 2.62 11.05 -13.38
CA ALA A 238 1.71 10.60 -14.42
C ALA A 238 1.21 11.81 -15.22
N GLY A 239 1.09 11.64 -16.54
CA GLY A 239 0.81 12.74 -17.47
C GLY A 239 1.98 13.73 -17.58
N ASP A 240 1.70 15.02 -17.46
CA ASP A 240 2.63 16.15 -17.51
C ASP A 240 3.24 16.52 -16.14
N ARG A 241 3.01 15.69 -15.12
CA ARG A 241 3.40 15.95 -13.72
C ARG A 241 4.75 15.33 -13.38
N TYR A 242 5.53 16.07 -12.60
CA TYR A 242 6.84 15.67 -12.09
C TYR A 242 6.95 16.00 -10.61
N ARG A 243 7.89 15.34 -9.93
CA ARG A 243 8.26 15.67 -8.56
C ARG A 243 9.76 15.79 -8.41
N ALA A 244 10.19 16.83 -7.70
CA ALA A 244 11.56 17.01 -7.23
C ALA A 244 11.55 17.11 -5.70
N GLU A 245 12.42 16.37 -5.05
CA GLU A 245 12.62 16.40 -3.61
C GLU A 245 14.07 16.74 -3.31
N PHE A 246 14.31 17.72 -2.44
CA PHE A 246 15.65 18.15 -2.03
C PHE A 246 15.79 18.09 -0.52
N ARG A 247 16.81 17.41 -0.02
CA ARG A 247 17.08 17.38 1.42
C ARG A 247 17.49 18.77 1.91
N LEU A 248 16.93 19.20 3.04
CA LEU A 248 17.38 20.41 3.75
C LEU A 248 18.68 20.11 4.50
N LEU A 249 19.60 21.06 4.45
CA LEU A 249 20.80 21.05 5.27
C LEU A 249 20.50 21.48 6.71
N PRO A 250 21.36 21.14 7.68
CA PRO A 250 21.26 21.69 9.03
C PRO A 250 21.21 23.22 9.01
N GLY A 251 20.22 23.80 9.69
CA GLY A 251 20.02 25.24 9.77
C GLY A 251 19.17 25.86 8.64
N GLU A 252 18.88 25.13 7.56
CA GLU A 252 18.00 25.62 6.49
C GLU A 252 16.51 25.54 6.88
N THR A 253 15.71 26.47 6.38
CA THR A 253 14.25 26.40 6.38
C THR A 253 13.72 26.04 5.00
N GLY A 254 12.51 25.46 4.94
CA GLY A 254 11.85 25.17 3.67
C GLY A 254 11.63 26.43 2.82
N GLU A 255 11.33 27.57 3.45
CA GLU A 255 11.13 28.86 2.77
C GLU A 255 12.41 29.35 2.08
N GLN A 256 13.55 29.29 2.78
CA GLN A 256 14.85 29.66 2.21
C GLN A 256 15.20 28.79 1.00
N LEU A 257 14.94 27.48 1.10
CA LEU A 257 15.23 26.56 0.01
C LEU A 257 14.23 26.70 -1.15
N ALA A 258 12.95 26.98 -0.85
CA ALA A 258 11.91 27.23 -1.85
C ALA A 258 12.21 28.49 -2.69
N ALA A 259 12.73 29.56 -2.07
CA ALA A 259 13.15 30.77 -2.78
C ALA A 259 14.26 30.49 -3.82
N ARG A 260 15.02 29.40 -3.64
CA ARG A 260 16.11 28.97 -4.53
C ARG A 260 15.70 27.80 -5.43
N LEU A 261 14.42 27.43 -5.47
CA LEU A 261 13.95 26.27 -6.22
C LEU A 261 14.35 26.30 -7.71
N PRO A 262 14.28 27.44 -8.44
CA PRO A 262 14.75 27.49 -9.82
C PRO A 262 16.23 27.12 -9.98
N GLU A 263 17.11 27.53 -9.04
CA GLU A 263 18.53 27.16 -9.03
C GLU A 263 18.72 25.67 -8.82
N LEU A 264 17.94 25.07 -7.92
CA LEU A 264 17.99 23.63 -7.62
C LEU A 264 17.50 22.78 -8.80
N LEU A 265 16.54 23.30 -9.57
CA LEU A 265 15.96 22.61 -10.73
C LEU A 265 16.78 22.78 -12.01
N ALA A 266 17.59 23.84 -12.13
CA ALA A 266 18.38 24.14 -13.32
C ALA A 266 19.34 23.02 -13.75
N PRO A 267 20.13 22.38 -12.86
CA PRO A 267 20.98 21.24 -13.21
C PRO A 267 20.23 20.04 -13.78
N HIS A 268 18.92 19.97 -13.57
CA HIS A 268 18.04 18.90 -14.02
C HIS A 268 17.18 19.29 -15.24
N GLY A 269 17.44 20.46 -15.83
CA GLY A 269 16.67 20.97 -16.96
C GLY A 269 15.21 21.29 -16.63
N ALA A 270 14.90 21.55 -15.35
CA ALA A 270 13.55 21.72 -14.84
C ALA A 270 13.24 23.15 -14.35
N ALA A 271 14.14 24.11 -14.55
CA ALA A 271 13.98 25.49 -14.04
C ALA A 271 12.75 26.22 -14.59
N GLY A 272 12.34 25.88 -15.82
CA GLY A 272 11.17 26.46 -16.48
C GLY A 272 9.87 25.67 -16.28
N ALA A 273 9.86 24.63 -15.44
CA ALA A 273 8.65 23.89 -15.12
C ALA A 273 7.70 24.74 -14.25
N GLU A 274 6.40 24.60 -14.47
CA GLU A 274 5.39 25.21 -13.61
C GLU A 274 5.44 24.57 -12.22
N VAL A 275 5.55 25.39 -11.18
CA VAL A 275 5.52 24.91 -9.80
C VAL A 275 4.09 24.87 -9.30
N VAL A 276 3.53 23.67 -9.16
CA VAL A 276 2.17 23.48 -8.63
C VAL A 276 2.15 23.64 -7.12
N ARG A 277 3.20 23.15 -6.45
CA ARG A 277 3.27 23.13 -4.99
C ARG A 277 4.71 23.00 -4.51
N VAL A 278 5.01 23.65 -3.39
CA VAL A 278 6.22 23.43 -2.61
C VAL A 278 5.85 23.24 -1.15
N ALA A 279 6.41 22.23 -0.49
CA ALA A 279 6.26 22.07 0.95
C ALA A 279 7.47 21.42 1.60
N GLU A 280 7.73 21.80 2.84
CA GLU A 280 8.67 21.12 3.71
C GLU A 280 7.99 19.89 4.36
N TYR A 281 8.65 18.75 4.29
CA TYR A 281 8.25 17.52 4.96
C TYR A 281 9.33 17.03 5.92
N ALA A 282 8.91 16.68 7.13
CA ALA A 282 9.72 15.92 8.07
C ALA A 282 9.38 14.44 7.95
N TYR A 283 10.22 13.68 7.27
CA TYR A 283 10.07 12.24 7.11
C TYR A 283 10.48 11.52 8.39
N ARG A 284 9.49 11.08 9.16
CA ARG A 284 9.67 10.34 10.41
C ARG A 284 9.66 8.84 10.15
N ALA A 285 10.48 8.12 10.92
CA ALA A 285 10.52 6.66 10.93
C ALA A 285 9.94 6.18 12.28
N GLN A 286 8.64 5.91 12.32
CA GLN A 286 7.94 5.66 13.58
C GLN A 286 6.95 4.51 13.47
N VAL A 287 6.75 3.77 14.56
CA VAL A 287 5.68 2.75 14.64
C VAL A 287 5.00 2.84 16.01
N ALA A 288 3.67 2.86 16.04
CA ALA A 288 2.89 2.89 17.27
C ALA A 288 3.14 1.62 18.11
N ASP A 289 3.23 1.78 19.42
CA ASP A 289 3.41 0.66 20.36
C ASP A 289 2.12 -0.14 20.57
N ARG A 290 0.96 0.48 20.39
CA ARG A 290 -0.38 -0.11 20.45
C ARG A 290 -1.19 0.28 19.21
N TRP A 291 -1.92 -0.68 18.63
CA TRP A 291 -2.73 -0.48 17.42
C TRP A 291 -4.21 -0.83 17.65
N ARG A 292 -4.58 -1.20 18.88
CA ARG A 292 -5.92 -1.66 19.25
C ARG A 292 -6.24 -1.29 20.69
N SER A 293 -7.47 -0.88 20.95
CA SER A 293 -8.11 -0.84 22.27
C SER A 293 -9.56 -1.29 22.11
N GLY A 294 -9.93 -2.48 22.59
CA GLY A 294 -11.25 -3.06 22.30
C GLY A 294 -11.48 -3.20 20.79
N ARG A 295 -12.56 -2.61 20.28
CA ARG A 295 -12.86 -2.56 18.84
C ARG A 295 -12.45 -1.25 18.16
N VAL A 296 -11.54 -0.49 18.77
CA VAL A 296 -10.88 0.68 18.17
C VAL A 296 -9.51 0.27 17.65
N LEU A 297 -9.27 0.37 16.35
CA LEU A 297 -8.04 -0.08 15.67
C LEU A 297 -7.37 1.05 14.88
N LEU A 298 -6.06 0.96 14.66
CA LEU A 298 -5.28 1.93 13.88
C LEU A 298 -4.74 1.30 12.60
N ALA A 299 -4.73 2.05 11.48
CA ALA A 299 -4.14 1.64 10.21
C ALA A 299 -3.47 2.80 9.47
N GLY A 300 -2.49 2.49 8.62
CA GLY A 300 -1.75 3.50 7.84
C GLY A 300 -0.94 4.45 8.71
N ASP A 301 -0.89 5.73 8.32
CA ASP A 301 -0.09 6.76 8.99
C ASP A 301 -0.50 6.99 10.46
N ALA A 302 -1.71 6.57 10.86
CA ALA A 302 -2.12 6.57 12.26
C ALA A 302 -1.29 5.59 13.10
N ALA A 303 -0.80 4.50 12.49
CA ALA A 303 -0.10 3.40 13.14
C ALA A 303 1.42 3.38 12.87
N HIS A 304 1.89 3.89 11.73
CA HIS A 304 3.31 3.91 11.38
C HIS A 304 3.64 5.01 10.37
N LEU A 305 4.86 5.53 10.42
CA LEU A 305 5.39 6.52 9.48
C LEU A 305 6.68 5.98 8.89
N THR A 306 6.81 6.10 7.57
CA THR A 306 7.90 5.51 6.80
C THR A 306 8.63 6.58 5.99
N PRO A 307 9.98 6.61 6.03
CA PRO A 307 10.76 7.44 5.10
C PRO A 307 10.48 7.09 3.63
N PRO A 308 10.52 8.05 2.71
CA PRO A 308 10.02 7.87 1.34
C PRO A 308 10.94 7.03 0.44
N PHE A 309 12.14 6.65 0.89
CA PHE A 309 13.21 6.06 0.06
C PHE A 309 12.82 4.78 -0.70
N ILE A 310 11.75 4.09 -0.29
CA ILE A 310 11.23 2.89 -0.96
C ILE A 310 9.76 3.04 -1.40
N GLY A 311 9.17 4.23 -1.27
CA GLY A 311 7.80 4.52 -1.72
C GLY A 311 6.70 3.70 -1.03
N GLN A 312 6.88 3.34 0.24
CA GLN A 312 6.02 2.37 0.95
C GLN A 312 5.00 2.97 1.93
N GLY A 313 4.95 4.30 2.12
CA GLY A 313 4.02 4.92 3.08
C GLY A 313 2.55 4.53 2.84
N LEU A 314 2.01 4.89 1.68
CA LEU A 314 0.65 4.50 1.29
C LEU A 314 0.49 2.99 1.18
N GLY A 315 1.44 2.31 0.53
CA GLY A 315 1.37 0.86 0.31
C GLY A 315 1.28 0.05 1.61
N LEU A 316 1.92 0.50 2.69
CA LEU A 316 1.79 -0.14 4.00
C LEU A 316 0.39 0.02 4.58
N GLY A 317 -0.21 1.22 4.48
CA GLY A 317 -1.56 1.48 4.96
C GLY A 317 -2.62 0.69 4.20
N LEU A 318 -2.52 0.58 2.88
CA LEU A 318 -3.45 -0.24 2.09
C LEU A 318 -3.40 -1.73 2.49
N ARG A 319 -2.20 -2.25 2.74
CA ARG A 319 -2.02 -3.63 3.24
C ARG A 319 -2.58 -3.82 4.65
N ASP A 320 -2.55 -2.80 5.50
CA ASP A 320 -3.14 -2.88 6.84
C ASP A 320 -4.65 -3.07 6.76
N VAL A 321 -5.33 -2.26 5.93
CA VAL A 321 -6.80 -2.30 5.81
C VAL A 321 -7.28 -3.49 4.99
N HIS A 322 -6.50 -3.96 4.02
CA HIS A 322 -6.76 -5.20 3.29
C HIS A 322 -6.80 -6.41 4.22
N GLN A 323 -5.83 -6.50 5.14
CA GLN A 323 -5.81 -7.53 6.17
C GLN A 323 -6.92 -7.31 7.21
N LEU A 324 -7.13 -6.08 7.66
CA LEU A 324 -8.03 -5.82 8.78
C LEU A 324 -9.50 -6.01 8.40
N ALA A 325 -9.90 -5.65 7.18
CA ALA A 325 -11.30 -5.69 6.75
C ALA A 325 -11.94 -7.07 6.90
N TRP A 326 -11.25 -8.14 6.48
CA TRP A 326 -11.79 -9.50 6.60
C TRP A 326 -11.83 -9.99 8.05
N LYS A 327 -10.84 -9.61 8.87
CA LYS A 327 -10.79 -9.98 10.29
C LYS A 327 -11.92 -9.31 11.06
N LEU A 328 -12.16 -8.04 10.79
CA LEU A 328 -13.23 -7.28 11.42
C LEU A 328 -14.60 -7.83 11.00
N ALA A 329 -14.82 -8.08 9.72
CA ALA A 329 -16.05 -8.70 9.24
C ALA A 329 -16.33 -10.06 9.92
N ALA A 330 -15.33 -10.93 10.03
CA ALA A 330 -15.48 -12.23 10.69
C ALA A 330 -15.83 -12.10 12.19
N VAL A 331 -15.22 -11.15 12.90
CA VAL A 331 -15.52 -10.91 14.33
C VAL A 331 -16.92 -10.31 14.51
N LEU A 332 -17.31 -9.35 13.67
CA LEU A 332 -18.64 -8.74 13.73
C LEU A 332 -19.76 -9.72 13.35
N ALA A 333 -19.49 -10.64 12.42
CA ALA A 333 -20.41 -11.71 12.05
C ALA A 333 -20.46 -12.88 13.07
N GLY A 334 -19.62 -12.87 14.11
CA GLY A 334 -19.55 -13.94 15.10
C GLY A 334 -18.91 -15.24 14.60
N THR A 335 -18.33 -15.25 13.40
CA THR A 335 -17.65 -16.41 12.80
C THR A 335 -16.18 -16.53 13.22
N ALA A 336 -15.65 -15.52 13.91
CA ALA A 336 -14.33 -15.54 14.51
C ALA A 336 -14.32 -14.90 15.91
N PRO A 337 -13.44 -15.34 16.82
CA PRO A 337 -13.32 -14.76 18.15
C PRO A 337 -12.62 -13.40 18.11
N GLU A 338 -12.90 -12.54 19.11
CA GLU A 338 -12.27 -11.22 19.30
C GLU A 338 -10.74 -11.21 19.23
N ARG A 339 -10.10 -12.29 19.67
CA ARG A 339 -8.63 -12.45 19.61
C ARG A 339 -8.08 -12.46 18.17
N LEU A 340 -8.92 -12.65 17.15
CA LEU A 340 -8.51 -12.52 15.76
C LEU A 340 -7.99 -11.10 15.48
N LEU A 341 -8.60 -10.08 16.08
CA LEU A 341 -8.17 -8.69 15.90
C LEU A 341 -6.79 -8.40 16.52
N ASP A 342 -6.35 -9.16 17.53
CA ASP A 342 -4.99 -9.02 18.11
C ASP A 342 -3.91 -9.38 17.09
N THR A 343 -4.24 -10.24 16.13
CA THR A 343 -3.33 -10.63 15.06
C THR A 343 -3.02 -9.47 14.12
N HIS A 344 -3.83 -8.40 14.10
CA HIS A 344 -3.59 -7.24 13.26
C HIS A 344 -2.24 -6.60 13.57
N ARG A 345 -2.04 -6.17 14.83
CA ARG A 345 -0.75 -5.64 15.28
C ARG A 345 0.35 -6.69 15.20
N ALA A 346 0.06 -7.93 15.60
CA ALA A 346 1.07 -8.98 15.68
C ALA A 346 1.69 -9.31 14.31
N GLU A 347 0.91 -9.17 13.23
CA GLU A 347 1.36 -9.37 11.85
C GLU A 347 1.92 -8.09 11.23
N ARG A 348 1.18 -6.98 11.34
CA ARG A 348 1.48 -5.73 10.60
C ARG A 348 2.58 -4.90 11.23
N ALA A 349 2.69 -4.83 12.56
CA ALA A 349 3.72 -4.01 13.19
C ALA A 349 5.15 -4.51 12.93
N PRO A 350 5.47 -5.83 13.01
CA PRO A 350 6.78 -6.34 12.61
C PRO A 350 7.06 -6.14 11.12
N HIS A 351 6.03 -6.27 10.27
CA HIS A 351 6.13 -6.04 8.83
C HIS A 351 6.49 -4.59 8.52
N ALA A 352 5.72 -3.63 9.06
CA ALA A 352 5.99 -2.20 8.95
C ALA A 352 7.38 -1.84 9.47
N ARG A 353 7.80 -2.33 10.65
CA ARG A 353 9.16 -2.12 11.18
C ARG A 353 10.25 -2.61 10.23
N SER A 354 10.02 -3.73 9.53
CA SER A 354 11.00 -4.30 8.62
C SER A 354 11.18 -3.41 7.38
N LEU A 355 10.06 -2.90 6.83
CA LEU A 355 10.09 -1.98 5.70
C LEU A 355 10.62 -0.58 6.08
N VAL A 356 10.28 -0.06 7.26
CA VAL A 356 10.86 1.21 7.77
C VAL A 356 12.38 1.09 7.94
N ARG A 357 12.87 -0.01 8.53
CA ARG A 357 14.31 -0.24 8.67
C ARG A 357 15.01 -0.41 7.32
N LEU A 358 14.37 -1.08 6.37
CA LEU A 358 14.88 -1.16 5.01
C LEU A 358 14.95 0.22 4.35
N ALA A 359 13.92 1.05 4.51
CA ALA A 359 13.92 2.43 4.00
C ALA A 359 15.06 3.26 4.59
N LEU A 360 15.31 3.15 5.90
CA LEU A 360 16.42 3.82 6.57
C LEU A 360 17.79 3.33 6.07
N LEU A 361 17.96 2.02 5.91
CA LEU A 361 19.20 1.43 5.39
C LEU A 361 19.47 1.91 3.96
N VAL A 362 18.48 1.81 3.08
CA VAL A 362 18.57 2.24 1.68
C VAL A 362 18.86 3.74 1.58
N GLY A 363 18.13 4.56 2.35
CA GLY A 363 18.35 6.01 2.41
C GLY A 363 19.76 6.36 2.88
N GLY A 364 20.26 5.69 3.93
CA GLY A 364 21.62 5.87 4.44
C GLY A 364 22.70 5.49 3.42
N LEU A 365 22.51 4.39 2.68
CA LEU A 365 23.43 3.96 1.63
C LEU A 365 23.47 4.93 0.44
N MET A 366 22.32 5.48 0.05
CA MET A 366 22.21 6.41 -1.08
C MET A 366 22.69 7.82 -0.75
N THR A 367 22.36 8.31 0.44
CA THR A 367 22.44 9.74 0.78
C THR A 367 23.34 10.06 1.97
N GLY A 368 23.84 9.04 2.68
CA GLY A 368 24.66 9.20 3.87
C GLY A 368 26.16 9.24 3.59
N GLY A 369 26.91 9.82 4.53
CA GLY A 369 28.38 9.87 4.50
C GLY A 369 28.94 11.06 3.70
N GLY A 370 30.13 11.52 4.11
CA GLY A 370 30.84 12.62 3.46
C GLY A 370 31.51 12.22 2.14
N ARG A 371 32.39 13.09 1.63
CA ARG A 371 33.12 12.87 0.36
C ARG A 371 33.81 11.49 0.24
N PRO A 372 34.49 10.95 1.27
CA PRO A 372 35.10 9.62 1.17
C PRO A 372 34.08 8.49 0.93
N ALA A 373 32.91 8.57 1.58
CA ALA A 373 31.84 7.60 1.39
C ALA A 373 31.25 7.69 -0.02
N ALA A 374 31.17 8.88 -0.61
CA ALA A 374 30.71 9.06 -1.98
C ALA A 374 31.65 8.42 -3.02
N VAL A 375 32.97 8.49 -2.80
CA VAL A 375 33.97 7.83 -3.66
C VAL A 375 33.84 6.31 -3.56
N LEU A 376 33.77 5.76 -2.34
CA LEU A 376 33.56 4.34 -2.13
C LEU A 376 32.24 3.87 -2.76
N ARG A 377 31.15 4.62 -2.57
CA ARG A 377 29.84 4.32 -3.16
C ARG A 377 29.94 4.25 -4.68
N ARG A 378 30.65 5.17 -5.33
CA ARG A 378 30.87 5.13 -6.77
C ARG A 378 31.57 3.84 -7.20
N ALA A 379 32.62 3.43 -6.51
CA ALA A 379 33.35 2.21 -6.82
C ALA A 379 32.49 0.95 -6.61
N VAL A 380 31.70 0.89 -5.52
CA VAL A 380 30.85 -0.26 -5.20
C VAL A 380 29.64 -0.37 -6.12
N LEU A 381 29.01 0.76 -6.47
CA LEU A 381 27.83 0.77 -7.34
C LEU A 381 28.18 0.49 -8.81
N ALA A 382 29.42 0.80 -9.23
CA ALA A 382 29.93 0.45 -10.55
C ALA A 382 30.00 -1.07 -10.73
N GLY A 383 28.91 -1.65 -11.23
CA GLY A 383 28.77 -3.10 -11.49
C GLY A 383 27.84 -3.83 -10.53
N VAL A 384 27.24 -3.18 -9.53
CA VAL A 384 26.27 -3.84 -8.62
C VAL A 384 24.97 -4.21 -9.35
N ASP A 385 24.62 -3.45 -10.37
CA ASP A 385 23.50 -3.68 -11.28
C ASP A 385 23.67 -4.98 -12.09
N ARG A 386 24.91 -5.42 -12.32
CA ARG A 386 25.22 -6.69 -12.98
C ARG A 386 24.97 -7.92 -12.10
N LEU A 387 24.80 -7.74 -10.79
CA LEU A 387 24.49 -8.84 -9.87
C LEU A 387 22.98 -9.15 -9.94
N PRO A 388 22.56 -10.30 -10.50
CA PRO A 388 21.14 -10.56 -10.75
C PRO A 388 20.28 -10.58 -9.49
N ALA A 389 20.86 -10.94 -8.33
CA ALA A 389 20.18 -10.93 -7.05
C ALA A 389 19.87 -9.50 -6.57
N VAL A 390 20.81 -8.56 -6.75
CA VAL A 390 20.64 -7.15 -6.36
C VAL A 390 19.67 -6.46 -7.31
N ALA A 391 19.83 -6.67 -8.63
CA ALA A 391 18.90 -6.16 -9.63
C ALA A 391 17.47 -6.63 -9.36
N ARG A 392 17.27 -7.92 -9.06
CA ARG A 392 15.94 -8.47 -8.72
C ARG A 392 15.38 -7.91 -7.42
N PHE A 393 16.23 -7.62 -6.43
CA PHE A 393 15.80 -7.01 -5.17
C PHE A 393 15.37 -5.55 -5.37
N ALA A 394 16.17 -4.76 -6.09
CA ALA A 394 15.88 -3.35 -6.36
C ALA A 394 14.67 -3.16 -7.30
N ALA A 395 14.56 -4.02 -8.33
CA ALA A 395 13.44 -4.00 -9.26
C ALA A 395 12.17 -4.64 -8.67
N GLY A 396 12.30 -5.53 -7.69
CA GLY A 396 11.20 -6.28 -7.12
C GLY A 396 10.29 -5.46 -6.19
N SER A 397 9.03 -5.88 -6.12
CA SER A 397 7.99 -5.35 -5.24
C SER A 397 7.69 -6.25 -4.04
N ARG A 398 8.37 -7.40 -3.93
CA ARG A 398 8.10 -8.41 -2.90
C ARG A 398 8.43 -7.86 -1.52
N THR A 399 7.45 -7.89 -0.63
CA THR A 399 7.65 -7.55 0.78
C THR A 399 8.10 -8.76 1.62
N PRO A 400 8.68 -8.54 2.81
CA PRO A 400 9.04 -9.62 3.71
C PRO A 400 7.82 -10.47 4.12
N PRO A 401 7.93 -11.80 4.17
CA PRO A 401 6.81 -12.65 4.59
C PRO A 401 6.41 -12.39 6.03
N LEU A 402 5.11 -12.53 6.32
CA LEU A 402 4.60 -12.48 7.69
C LEU A 402 5.26 -13.54 8.57
N ARG A 403 5.56 -13.17 9.82
CA ARG A 403 6.20 -14.05 10.80
C ARG A 403 5.24 -15.16 11.24
N ARG A 404 5.80 -16.24 11.81
CA ARG A 404 5.01 -17.33 12.41
C ARG A 404 4.04 -16.75 13.46
N GLY A 405 2.80 -17.22 13.41
CA GLY A 405 1.73 -16.78 14.31
C GLY A 405 0.51 -17.69 14.16
N PRO A 406 -0.62 -17.35 14.78
CA PRO A 406 -1.85 -18.17 14.72
C PRO A 406 -2.38 -18.36 13.30
N LEU A 407 -2.07 -17.44 12.38
CA LEU A 407 -2.51 -17.48 10.98
C LEU A 407 -1.36 -17.71 9.98
N VAL A 408 -0.18 -18.14 10.48
CA VAL A 408 1.00 -18.47 9.66
C VAL A 408 1.71 -19.69 10.25
N VAL A 409 1.42 -20.86 9.68
CA VAL A 409 1.88 -22.18 10.13
C VAL A 409 3.10 -22.62 9.33
N ARG A 410 4.29 -22.39 9.90
CA ARG A 410 5.58 -22.81 9.30
C ARG A 410 5.97 -24.23 9.69
N ARG A 411 5.34 -25.24 9.10
CA ARG A 411 5.69 -26.68 9.26
C ARG A 411 6.41 -27.21 8.01
N GLY A 412 7.38 -28.09 8.21
CA GLY A 412 8.14 -28.71 7.11
C GLY A 412 8.99 -27.74 6.28
N ARG A 413 9.54 -28.21 5.16
CA ARG A 413 10.31 -27.37 4.23
C ARG A 413 9.41 -26.39 3.46
N ALA A 414 8.23 -26.85 3.02
CA ALA A 414 7.23 -26.06 2.32
C ALA A 414 6.76 -24.86 3.16
N GLY A 415 6.27 -25.11 4.37
CA GLY A 415 5.80 -24.06 5.27
C GLY A 415 6.88 -23.06 5.65
N ARG A 416 8.15 -23.48 5.78
CA ARG A 416 9.26 -22.54 6.02
C ARG A 416 9.55 -21.60 4.84
N ARG A 417 9.18 -21.99 3.62
CA ARG A 417 9.44 -21.22 2.39
C ARG A 417 8.26 -20.35 1.97
N LEU A 418 7.03 -20.88 2.04
CA LEU A 418 5.85 -20.19 1.52
C LEU A 418 4.92 -19.61 2.61
N ALA A 419 4.86 -20.18 3.81
CA ALA A 419 3.89 -19.67 4.79
C ALA A 419 4.27 -18.25 5.26
N GLY A 420 3.31 -17.33 5.14
CA GLY A 420 3.45 -15.90 5.35
C GLY A 420 3.80 -15.10 4.09
N THR A 421 4.09 -15.75 2.96
CA THR A 421 4.24 -15.05 1.66
C THR A 421 2.89 -14.82 1.01
N LEU A 422 2.82 -13.86 0.08
CA LEU A 422 1.64 -13.63 -0.74
C LEU A 422 1.57 -14.59 -1.93
N LEU A 423 0.35 -15.06 -2.25
CA LEU A 423 0.09 -15.81 -3.47
C LEU A 423 0.36 -14.92 -4.71
N PRO A 424 1.04 -15.43 -5.76
CA PRO A 424 1.11 -14.73 -7.05
C PRO A 424 -0.29 -14.60 -7.70
N ARG A 425 -0.61 -13.44 -8.27
CA ARG A 425 -1.85 -13.24 -9.04
C ARG A 425 -1.58 -13.60 -10.50
N ALA A 426 -1.53 -14.89 -10.79
CA ALA A 426 -1.29 -15.37 -12.15
C ALA A 426 -2.62 -15.61 -12.88
N PRO A 427 -2.65 -15.47 -14.22
CA PRO A 427 -3.77 -15.94 -15.03
C PRO A 427 -3.86 -17.46 -15.00
N VAL A 428 -5.08 -17.98 -14.90
CA VAL A 428 -5.44 -19.38 -15.02
C VAL A 428 -6.57 -19.53 -16.04
N SER A 429 -6.64 -20.67 -16.71
CA SER A 429 -7.76 -21.00 -17.60
C SER A 429 -8.77 -21.85 -16.83
N LEU A 430 -10.01 -21.37 -16.76
CA LEU A 430 -11.17 -22.08 -16.23
C LEU A 430 -12.20 -22.17 -17.34
N ASP A 431 -12.56 -23.40 -17.73
CA ASP A 431 -13.51 -23.66 -18.83
C ASP A 431 -13.17 -22.91 -20.14
N GLY A 432 -11.87 -22.79 -20.44
CA GLY A 432 -11.36 -22.09 -21.62
C GLY A 432 -11.29 -20.57 -21.51
N GLN A 433 -11.72 -19.98 -20.39
CA GLN A 433 -11.61 -18.53 -20.14
C GLN A 433 -10.41 -18.22 -19.26
N GLU A 434 -9.60 -17.23 -19.65
CA GLU A 434 -8.48 -16.76 -18.85
C GLU A 434 -8.96 -15.77 -17.79
N VAL A 435 -8.76 -16.12 -16.52
CA VAL A 435 -9.10 -15.31 -15.36
C VAL A 435 -7.95 -15.29 -14.35
N PRO A 436 -7.80 -14.24 -13.55
CA PRO A 436 -6.89 -14.25 -12.40
C PRO A 436 -7.23 -15.39 -11.43
N VAL A 437 -6.21 -16.09 -10.91
CA VAL A 437 -6.42 -17.17 -9.90
C VAL A 437 -7.17 -16.67 -8.66
N ASP A 438 -6.99 -15.40 -8.31
CA ASP A 438 -7.69 -14.71 -7.24
C ASP A 438 -9.22 -14.76 -7.40
N ASP A 439 -9.73 -14.71 -8.63
CA ASP A 439 -11.16 -14.73 -8.91
C ASP A 439 -11.74 -16.13 -8.68
N VAL A 440 -10.97 -17.18 -9.01
CA VAL A 440 -11.34 -18.59 -8.76
C VAL A 440 -11.29 -18.92 -7.27
N LEU A 441 -10.35 -18.33 -6.52
CA LEU A 441 -10.21 -18.56 -5.07
C LEU A 441 -11.37 -17.97 -4.25
N GLY A 442 -12.10 -17.00 -4.80
CA GLY A 442 -13.18 -16.31 -4.10
C GLY A 442 -12.71 -15.48 -2.90
N PRO A 443 -13.57 -14.73 -2.21
CA PRO A 443 -13.17 -13.75 -1.20
C PRO A 443 -12.71 -14.37 0.15
N GLY A 444 -12.88 -15.68 0.33
CA GLY A 444 -12.61 -16.39 1.57
C GLY A 444 -11.23 -17.04 1.65
N THR A 445 -11.09 -17.93 2.64
CA THR A 445 -9.97 -18.87 2.68
C THR A 445 -10.09 -19.84 1.51
N ALA A 446 -8.98 -20.29 0.95
CA ALA A 446 -9.01 -21.26 -0.13
C ALA A 446 -7.77 -22.16 -0.12
N ARG A 447 -7.86 -23.33 -0.76
CA ARG A 447 -6.73 -24.24 -0.99
C ARG A 447 -6.37 -24.25 -2.47
N LEU A 448 -5.07 -24.20 -2.75
CA LEU A 448 -4.50 -24.40 -4.09
C LEU A 448 -3.56 -25.61 -4.05
N ARG A 449 -3.74 -26.56 -4.96
CA ARG A 449 -2.95 -27.81 -5.02
C ARG A 449 -2.41 -28.04 -6.43
N LEU A 450 -1.15 -28.44 -6.52
CA LEU A 450 -0.52 -28.85 -7.78
C LEU A 450 -0.94 -30.29 -8.09
N LEU A 451 -1.67 -30.49 -9.19
CA LEU A 451 -2.05 -31.82 -9.67
C LEU A 451 -0.96 -32.40 -10.57
N ALA A 452 -0.52 -31.60 -11.54
CA ALA A 452 0.53 -31.88 -12.50
C ALA A 452 1.13 -30.54 -12.96
N PRO A 453 2.33 -30.49 -13.55
CA PRO A 453 2.80 -29.25 -14.16
C PRO A 453 1.76 -28.66 -15.11
N GLY A 454 1.39 -27.39 -14.90
CA GLY A 454 0.36 -26.70 -15.68
C GLY A 454 -1.08 -26.96 -15.25
N ARG A 455 -1.35 -27.84 -14.27
CA ARG A 455 -2.70 -28.17 -13.79
C ARG A 455 -2.82 -28.06 -12.27
N LEU A 456 -3.78 -27.27 -11.82
CA LEU A 456 -3.99 -26.93 -10.42
C LEU A 456 -5.43 -27.26 -10.01
N ALA A 457 -5.61 -27.65 -8.76
CA ALA A 457 -6.92 -27.72 -8.13
C ALA A 457 -7.08 -26.53 -7.17
N VAL A 458 -8.19 -25.83 -7.31
CA VAL A 458 -8.60 -24.71 -6.46
C VAL A 458 -9.84 -25.11 -5.68
N ARG A 459 -9.81 -24.94 -4.36
CA ARG A 459 -10.97 -25.20 -3.50
C ARG A 459 -11.20 -24.03 -2.56
N PRO A 460 -12.13 -23.12 -2.90
CA PRO A 460 -12.61 -22.10 -1.97
C PRO A 460 -13.27 -22.74 -0.74
N GLU A 461 -13.19 -22.08 0.40
CA GLU A 461 -13.88 -22.51 1.62
C GLU A 461 -15.39 -22.51 1.41
N GLY A 462 -16.06 -23.61 1.75
CA GLY A 462 -17.50 -23.80 1.52
C GLY A 462 -17.89 -24.19 0.08
N CYS A 463 -16.93 -24.31 -0.84
CA CYS A 463 -17.20 -24.68 -2.24
C CYS A 463 -16.54 -26.01 -2.65
N GLY A 464 -16.97 -26.53 -3.80
CA GLY A 464 -16.34 -27.68 -4.46
C GLY A 464 -14.92 -27.38 -4.94
N GLU A 465 -14.15 -28.44 -5.21
CA GLU A 465 -12.84 -28.32 -5.86
C GLU A 465 -13.04 -28.17 -7.37
N VAL A 466 -12.30 -27.23 -7.97
CA VAL A 466 -12.34 -26.91 -9.40
C VAL A 466 -10.93 -27.03 -9.97
N GLU A 467 -10.78 -27.67 -11.12
CA GLU A 467 -9.50 -27.76 -11.83
C GLU A 467 -9.31 -26.54 -12.74
N VAL A 468 -8.09 -25.98 -12.74
CA VAL A 468 -7.70 -24.87 -13.61
C VAL A 468 -6.34 -25.12 -14.25
N ALA A 469 -6.15 -24.60 -15.46
CA ALA A 469 -4.86 -24.64 -16.13
C ALA A 469 -4.02 -23.40 -15.78
N ASP A 470 -2.75 -23.60 -15.41
CA ASP A 470 -1.80 -22.51 -15.14
C ASP A 470 -1.18 -22.00 -16.45
N VAL A 471 -1.82 -20.99 -17.05
CA VAL A 471 -1.51 -20.48 -18.40
C VAL A 471 -0.04 -20.06 -18.54
N SER A 472 0.50 -19.40 -17.52
CA SER A 472 1.87 -18.88 -17.52
C SER A 472 2.91 -19.83 -16.92
N GLY A 473 2.48 -20.92 -16.27
CA GLY A 473 3.35 -21.77 -15.46
C GLY A 473 3.85 -21.09 -14.16
N ALA A 474 3.41 -19.86 -13.86
CA ALA A 474 3.94 -19.07 -12.74
C ALA A 474 3.58 -19.69 -11.39
N LEU A 475 2.36 -20.22 -11.24
CA LEU A 475 1.90 -20.85 -10.00
C LEU A 475 2.57 -22.22 -9.79
N THR A 476 2.71 -23.00 -10.85
CA THR A 476 3.45 -24.26 -10.88
C THR A 476 4.90 -24.04 -10.45
N GLY A 477 5.57 -23.05 -11.04
CA GLY A 477 6.94 -22.68 -10.70
C GLY A 477 7.07 -22.19 -9.25
N TRP A 478 6.11 -21.39 -8.78
CA TRP A 478 6.07 -20.89 -7.42
C TRP A 478 5.90 -22.01 -6.37
N LEU A 479 4.95 -22.93 -6.58
CA LEU A 479 4.74 -24.08 -5.69
C LEU A 479 5.98 -24.99 -5.66
N ARG A 480 6.54 -25.34 -6.83
CA ARG A 480 7.76 -26.16 -6.92
C ARG A 480 8.98 -25.49 -6.28
N GLY A 481 9.18 -24.19 -6.50
CA GLY A 481 10.25 -23.42 -5.87
C GLY A 481 10.10 -23.34 -4.34
N GLY A 482 8.85 -23.32 -3.87
CA GLY A 482 8.49 -23.46 -2.46
C GLY A 482 8.63 -24.87 -1.91
N ARG A 483 8.83 -25.88 -2.76
CA ARG A 483 8.74 -27.31 -2.44
C ARG A 483 7.40 -27.70 -1.80
N ALA A 484 6.32 -27.11 -2.29
CA ALA A 484 4.97 -27.35 -1.83
C ALA A 484 4.15 -28.05 -2.92
N ALA A 485 3.37 -29.05 -2.53
CA ALA A 485 2.32 -29.64 -3.36
C ALA A 485 0.99 -28.91 -3.16
N SER A 486 0.78 -28.29 -2.00
CA SER A 486 -0.42 -27.47 -1.75
C SER A 486 -0.16 -26.29 -0.82
N VAL A 487 -1.01 -25.28 -0.93
CA VAL A 487 -1.07 -24.13 -0.02
C VAL A 487 -2.51 -23.87 0.41
N VAL A 488 -2.68 -23.39 1.64
CA VAL A 488 -3.92 -22.77 2.11
C VAL A 488 -3.67 -21.27 2.18
N VAL A 489 -4.50 -20.48 1.51
CA VAL A 489 -4.42 -19.02 1.46
C VAL A 489 -5.59 -18.41 2.21
N ARG A 490 -5.32 -17.31 2.90
CA ARG A 490 -6.30 -16.49 3.62
C ARG A 490 -7.11 -15.60 2.66
N PRO A 491 -8.18 -14.95 3.16
CA PRO A 491 -8.90 -13.90 2.43
C PRO A 491 -8.02 -12.77 1.87
N ASP A 492 -6.92 -12.44 2.56
CA ASP A 492 -5.93 -11.44 2.12
C ASP A 492 -4.81 -12.04 1.24
N ARG A 493 -5.00 -13.28 0.74
CA ARG A 493 -4.09 -14.03 -0.14
C ARG A 493 -2.73 -14.37 0.44
N ILE A 494 -2.53 -14.16 1.73
CA ILE A 494 -1.35 -14.64 2.43
C ILE A 494 -1.46 -16.15 2.63
N VAL A 495 -0.38 -16.87 2.37
CA VAL A 495 -0.28 -18.31 2.62
C VAL A 495 -0.30 -18.57 4.12
N LEU A 496 -1.36 -19.20 4.60
CA LEU A 496 -1.51 -19.66 5.98
C LEU A 496 -0.61 -20.86 6.24
N ALA A 497 -0.64 -21.86 5.36
CA ALA A 497 0.13 -23.09 5.47
C ALA A 497 0.52 -23.62 4.08
N ALA A 498 1.59 -24.40 4.03
CA ALA A 498 2.04 -25.10 2.82
C ALA A 498 2.52 -26.51 3.18
N SER A 499 2.21 -27.48 2.32
CA SER A 499 2.55 -28.91 2.48
C SER A 499 3.35 -29.43 1.30
#